data_AF-A0A529PJF6-F1
#
_entry.id   AF-A0A529PJF6-F1
#
_cell.length_a   1.000
_cell.length_b   1.000
_cell.length_c   1.000
_cell.angle_alpha   90.00
_cell.angle_beta   90.00
_cell.angle_gamma   90.00
#
_symmetry.space_group_name_H-M   'P 1'
#
loop_
_entity.id
_entity.type
_entity.pdbx_description
1 polymer ?
#
loop_
_entity_poly.entity_id
_entity_poly.type
_entity_poly.pdbx_seq_one_letter_code
_entity_poly.pdbx_strand_id
1 'polypeptide(L)'
;MSTESAPAPQSGAAEDVKQGPRVAVSALTTNLREYGLIIALIVIMLFFQYTTSGTLFKPVNLSNLVQQNSFIIVMALGMLLVIVSGHIDLSVGSVAGFI
;
A
#
# COMPACT_ATOMS: atom_id res chain seq x y z
N MET A 1 -31.16 52.82 34.98
CA MET A 1 -29.96 52.03 35.27
C MET A 1 -29.76 51.14 34.04
N SER A 2 -29.28 51.65 32.90
CA SER A 2 -27.90 52.11 32.62
C SER A 2 -26.90 51.09 33.17
N THR A 3 -26.08 50.38 32.42
CA THR A 3 -25.66 50.36 31.01
C THR A 3 -24.69 49.18 30.92
N GLU A 4 -24.67 48.43 29.82
CA GLU A 4 -23.47 47.81 29.21
C GLU A 4 -23.96 47.05 27.96
N SER A 5 -24.22 47.75 26.85
CA SER A 5 -23.33 47.78 25.67
C SER A 5 -22.78 46.40 25.28
N ALA A 6 -23.44 45.80 24.28
CA ALA A 6 -22.95 44.68 23.51
C ALA A 6 -21.57 44.96 22.88
N PRO A 7 -20.87 43.90 22.45
CA PRO A 7 -20.21 43.97 21.16
C PRO A 7 -20.82 42.97 20.17
N ALA A 8 -20.96 43.48 18.97
CA ALA A 8 -21.46 42.90 17.73
C ALA A 8 -20.95 41.48 17.42
N PRO A 9 -21.65 40.74 16.54
CA PRO A 9 -21.04 39.58 15.89
C PRO A 9 -19.82 40.10 15.12
N GLN A 10 -18.63 39.77 15.62
CA GLN A 10 -17.39 40.11 14.95
C GLN A 10 -17.35 39.33 13.64
N SER A 11 -17.78 40.03 12.59
CA SER A 11 -17.30 39.88 11.22
C SER A 11 -15.78 40.02 11.24
N GLY A 12 -15.12 38.93 11.62
CA GLY A 12 -13.70 38.74 11.46
C GLY A 12 -13.51 37.97 10.17
N ALA A 13 -13.16 38.71 9.13
CA ALA A 13 -12.49 38.28 7.91
C ALA A 13 -12.93 36.93 7.33
N ALA A 14 -13.47 36.98 6.11
CA ALA A 14 -13.24 35.89 5.17
C ALA A 14 -11.74 35.56 5.25
N GLU A 15 -11.39 34.48 5.93
CA GLU A 15 -10.15 33.78 5.68
C GLU A 15 -10.31 33.33 4.24
N ASP A 16 -9.80 34.16 3.34
CA ASP A 16 -9.33 33.77 2.03
C ASP A 16 -8.35 32.62 2.29
N VAL A 17 -8.91 31.42 2.41
CA VAL A 17 -8.18 30.17 2.35
C VAL A 17 -7.61 30.20 0.95
N LYS A 18 -6.42 30.80 0.84
CA LYS A 18 -5.64 30.85 -0.38
C LYS A 18 -5.46 29.40 -0.77
N GLN A 19 -6.33 28.94 -1.68
CA GLN A 19 -6.24 27.66 -2.34
C GLN A 19 -5.04 27.76 -3.29
N GLY A 20 -3.83 27.89 -2.72
CA GLY A 20 -2.59 27.53 -3.39
C GLY A 20 -2.67 26.07 -3.81
N PRO A 21 -1.73 25.56 -4.63
CA PRO A 21 -1.91 24.40 -5.52
C PRO A 21 -2.03 23.05 -4.79
N ARG A 22 -3.02 22.92 -3.91
CA ARG A 22 -3.42 21.70 -3.21
C ARG A 22 -3.91 20.68 -4.21
N VAL A 23 -4.39 21.11 -5.38
CA VAL A 23 -4.80 20.25 -6.49
C VAL A 23 -3.59 19.54 -7.11
N ALA A 24 -2.47 20.24 -7.36
CA ALA A 24 -1.28 19.63 -7.95
C ALA A 24 -0.55 18.69 -6.98
N VAL A 25 -0.47 19.08 -5.69
CA VAL A 25 0.09 18.21 -4.65
C VAL A 25 -0.81 17.00 -4.42
N SER A 26 -2.14 17.19 -4.35
CA SER A 26 -3.09 16.09 -4.17
C SER A 26 -3.05 15.11 -5.35
N ALA A 27 -3.03 15.62 -6.59
CA ALA A 27 -2.94 14.78 -7.79
C ALA A 27 -1.62 13.99 -7.83
N LEU A 28 -0.50 14.61 -7.44
CA LEU A 28 0.78 13.90 -7.32
C LEU A 28 0.72 12.84 -6.21
N THR A 29 0.13 13.14 -5.05
CA THR A 29 0.00 12.15 -3.96
C THR A 29 -0.92 10.98 -4.28
N THR A 30 -1.96 11.16 -5.11
CA THR A 30 -2.86 10.07 -5.52
C THR A 30 -2.13 9.09 -6.43
N ASN A 31 -1.46 9.59 -7.47
CA ASN A 31 -0.67 8.75 -8.39
C ASN A 31 0.50 8.07 -7.67
N LEU A 32 1.14 8.79 -6.72
CA LEU A 32 2.24 8.23 -5.92
C LEU A 32 1.76 7.18 -4.90
N ARG A 33 0.49 7.16 -4.51
CA ARG A 33 -0.09 6.09 -3.69
C ARG A 33 -0.38 4.84 -4.51
N GLU A 34 -0.92 5.01 -5.72
CA GLU A 34 -1.28 3.91 -6.62
C GLU A 34 -0.04 3.20 -7.17
N TYR A 35 0.98 3.96 -7.60
CA TYR A 35 2.23 3.40 -8.13
C TYR A 35 3.38 3.35 -7.12
N GLY A 36 3.21 3.93 -5.93
CA GLY A 36 4.28 4.05 -4.93
C GLY A 36 4.88 2.72 -4.51
N LEU A 37 4.06 1.67 -4.39
CA LEU A 37 4.53 0.35 -4.03
C LEU A 37 5.41 -0.26 -5.14
N ILE A 38 5.00 -0.12 -6.41
CA ILE A 38 5.79 -0.62 -7.54
C ILE A 38 7.09 0.18 -7.68
N ILE A 39 7.02 1.51 -7.56
CA ILE A 39 8.21 2.37 -7.60
C ILE A 39 9.17 2.01 -6.46
N ALA A 40 8.66 1.84 -5.23
CA ALA A 40 9.45 1.41 -4.08
C ALA A 40 10.11 0.04 -4.30
N LEU A 41 9.37 -0.91 -4.88
CA LEU A 41 9.89 -2.24 -5.23
C LEU A 41 11.05 -2.14 -6.25
N ILE A 42 10.89 -1.34 -7.30
CA ILE A 42 11.95 -1.14 -8.30
C ILE A 42 13.19 -0.50 -7.66
N VAL A 43 13.00 0.54 -6.83
CA VAL A 43 14.10 1.22 -6.14
C VAL A 43 14.87 0.26 -5.25
N ILE A 44 14.20 -0.54 -4.43
CA ILE A 44 14.88 -1.49 -3.54
C ILE A 44 15.54 -2.64 -4.33
N MET A 45 14.93 -3.10 -5.42
CA MET A 45 15.54 -4.10 -6.30
C MET A 45 16.84 -3.59 -6.93
N LEU A 46 16.86 -2.35 -7.45
CA LEU A 46 18.06 -1.73 -8.01
C LEU A 46 19.13 -1.50 -6.94
N PHE A 47 18.72 -1.04 -5.75
CA PHE A 47 19.62 -0.85 -4.62
C PHE A 47 20.33 -2.15 -4.22
N PHE A 48 19.58 -3.25 -4.04
CA PHE A 48 20.17 -4.55 -3.69
C PHE A 48 20.93 -5.18 -4.85
N GLN A 49 20.49 -4.97 -6.10
CA GLN A 49 21.22 -5.43 -7.28
C GLN A 49 22.61 -4.78 -7.35
N TYR A 50 22.70 -3.48 -7.11
CA TYR A 50 23.98 -2.75 -7.11
C TYR A 50 24.84 -3.13 -5.89
N THR A 51 24.29 -3.04 -4.68
CA THR A 51 25.01 -3.28 -3.43
C THR A 51 25.51 -4.72 -3.30
N THR A 52 24.76 -5.68 -3.85
CA THR A 52 25.08 -7.11 -3.75
C THR A 52 25.78 -7.65 -5.00
N SER A 53 26.35 -6.79 -5.84
CA SER A 53 27.11 -7.15 -7.05
C SER A 53 26.35 -8.12 -7.97
N GLY A 54 25.06 -7.85 -8.13
CA GLY A 54 24.17 -8.55 -9.03
C GLY A 54 23.66 -9.91 -8.59
N THR A 55 23.79 -10.26 -7.30
CA THR A 55 23.28 -11.54 -6.79
C THR A 55 21.76 -11.66 -6.83
N LEU A 56 20.98 -10.57 -6.70
CA LEU A 56 19.51 -10.62 -6.66
C LEU A 56 18.93 -11.34 -7.89
N PHE A 57 19.38 -10.97 -9.09
CA PHE A 57 18.93 -11.59 -10.34
C PHE A 57 19.69 -12.87 -10.73
N LYS A 58 20.56 -13.42 -9.86
CA LYS A 58 21.17 -14.73 -10.14
C LYS A 58 20.08 -15.79 -10.18
N PRO A 59 20.15 -16.78 -11.09
CA PRO A 59 19.14 -17.82 -11.24
C PRO A 59 18.82 -18.53 -9.92
N VAL A 60 19.84 -18.78 -9.08
CA VAL A 60 19.69 -19.41 -7.77
C VAL A 60 18.85 -18.56 -6.81
N ASN A 61 19.09 -17.24 -6.75
CA ASN A 61 18.33 -16.37 -5.84
C ASN A 61 16.92 -16.13 -6.35
N LEU A 62 16.73 -16.01 -7.66
CA LEU A 62 15.42 -15.90 -8.25
C LEU A 62 14.60 -17.18 -8.07
N SER A 63 15.20 -18.36 -8.30
CA SER A 63 14.55 -19.64 -8.05
C SER A 63 14.23 -19.83 -6.58
N ASN A 64 15.11 -19.42 -5.67
CA ASN A 64 14.86 -19.50 -4.23
C ASN A 64 13.71 -18.61 -3.79
N LEU A 65 13.64 -17.37 -4.30
CA LEU A 65 12.55 -16.45 -4.00
C LEU A 65 11.21 -17.01 -4.49
N VAL A 66 11.19 -17.57 -5.71
CA VAL A 66 10.01 -18.25 -6.24
C VAL A 66 9.68 -19.47 -5.37
N GLN A 67 10.61 -20.38 -5.12
CA GLN A 67 10.38 -21.59 -4.32
C GLN A 67 9.87 -21.29 -2.90
N GLN A 68 10.38 -20.25 -2.24
CA GLN A 68 9.92 -19.80 -0.92
C GLN A 68 8.48 -19.30 -0.95
N ASN A 69 8.07 -18.60 -2.03
CA ASN A 69 6.70 -18.11 -2.18
C ASN A 69 5.75 -19.13 -2.84
N SER A 70 6.30 -20.15 -3.50
CA SER A 70 5.53 -21.20 -4.19
C SER A 70 4.60 -21.95 -3.24
N PHE A 71 4.98 -22.10 -1.96
CA PHE A 71 4.12 -22.70 -0.94
C PHE A 71 2.76 -22.01 -0.86
N ILE A 72 2.74 -20.68 -0.76
CA ILE A 72 1.52 -19.87 -0.70
C ILE A 72 0.74 -19.98 -2.02
N ILE A 73 1.44 -19.91 -3.16
CA ILE A 73 0.82 -19.97 -4.50
C ILE A 73 0.10 -21.32 -4.70
N VAL A 74 0.76 -22.44 -4.39
CA VAL A 74 0.19 -23.78 -4.54
C VAL A 74 -1.02 -23.96 -3.62
N MET A 75 -0.94 -23.50 -2.38
CA MET A 75 -2.09 -23.54 -1.46
C MET A 75 -3.26 -22.69 -1.95
N ALA A 76 -3.00 -21.48 -2.43
CA ALA A 76 -4.05 -20.61 -2.97
C ALA A 76 -4.73 -21.22 -4.21
N LEU A 77 -3.96 -21.85 -5.10
CA LEU A 77 -4.51 -22.61 -6.24
C LEU A 77 -5.34 -23.81 -5.78
N GLY A 78 -4.92 -24.52 -4.73
CA GLY A 78 -5.71 -25.59 -4.12
C GLY A 78 -7.07 -25.09 -3.60
N MET A 79 -7.07 -23.98 -2.84
CA MET A 79 -8.30 -23.36 -2.33
C MET A 79 -9.21 -22.83 -3.44
N LEU A 80 -8.64 -22.34 -4.55
CA LEU A 80 -9.40 -21.91 -5.71
C LEU A 80 -10.26 -23.06 -6.27
N LEU A 81 -9.71 -24.27 -6.41
CA LEU A 81 -10.45 -25.44 -6.92
C LEU A 81 -11.59 -25.87 -5.99
N VAL A 82 -11.40 -25.75 -4.68
CA VAL A 82 -12.41 -26.10 -3.68
C VAL A 82 -13.60 -25.13 -3.74
N ILE A 83 -13.32 -23.83 -3.83
CA ILE A 83 -14.34 -22.77 -3.97
C ILE A 83 -15.13 -22.91 -5.27
N VAL A 84 -14.45 -23.18 -6.39
CA VAL A 84 -15.12 -23.43 -7.69
C VAL A 84 -16.06 -24.63 -7.63
N SER A 85 -15.72 -25.63 -6.81
CA SER A 85 -16.55 -26.82 -6.59
C SER A 85 -17.72 -26.58 -5.61
N GLY A 86 -17.95 -25.35 -5.17
CA GLY A 86 -19.07 -24.98 -4.28
C GLY A 86 -18.82 -25.24 -2.80
N HIS A 87 -17.58 -25.53 -2.41
CA HIS A 87 -17.20 -25.79 -1.02
C HIS A 87 -16.26 -24.68 -0.54
N ILE A 88 -16.45 -24.15 0.67
CA ILE A 88 -15.55 -23.14 1.26
C ILE A 88 -14.70 -23.87 2.32
N ASP A 89 -13.63 -24.53 1.89
CA ASP A 89 -12.70 -25.16 2.83
C ASP A 89 -11.59 -24.15 3.18
N LEU A 90 -11.38 -23.90 4.47
CA LEU A 90 -10.31 -23.04 5.00
C LEU A 90 -9.19 -23.88 5.69
N SER A 91 -9.34 -25.20 5.71
CA SER A 91 -8.49 -26.11 6.49
C SER A 91 -7.00 -25.99 6.18
N VAL A 92 -6.59 -25.99 4.91
CA VAL A 92 -5.16 -25.85 4.55
C VAL A 92 -4.57 -24.47 4.90
N GLY A 93 -5.40 -23.43 4.99
CA GLY A 93 -4.98 -22.11 5.49
C GLY A 93 -4.68 -22.13 7.00
N SER A 94 -5.48 -22.87 7.77
CA SER A 94 -5.23 -23.04 9.21
C SER A 94 -3.97 -23.87 9.47
N VAL A 95 -3.75 -24.95 8.71
CA VAL A 95 -2.54 -25.79 8.80
C VAL A 95 -1.31 -24.96 8.43
N ALA A 96 -1.37 -24.16 7.36
CA ALA A 96 -0.30 -23.26 6.99
C ALA A 96 0.04 -22.21 8.06
N GLY A 97 -0.94 -21.77 8.85
CA GLY A 97 -0.70 -20.83 9.95
C GLY A 97 0.00 -21.44 11.17
N PHE A 98 0.05 -22.78 11.27
CA PHE A 98 0.76 -23.50 12.34
C PHE A 98 2.19 -23.92 11.98
N ILE A 99 2.57 -23.87 10.69
CA ILE A 99 3.91 -24.22 10.17
C ILE A 99 4.75 -22.96 10.04
#